data_AF-A0ABD7YGP6-F1
#
_entry.id   AF-A0ABD7YGP6-F1
#
_cell.length_a   1.000
_cell.length_b   1.000
_cell.length_c   1.000
_cell.angle_alpha   90.00
_cell.angle_beta   90.00
_cell.angle_gamma   90.00
#
_symmetry.space_group_name_H-M   'P 1'
#
loop_
_entity.id
_entity.type
_entity.pdbx_description
1 polymer ?
#
loop_
_entity_poly.entity_id
_entity_poly.type
_entity_poly.pdbx_seq_one_letter_code
_entity_poly.pdbx_strand_id
1 'polypeptide(L)'
;MTPASPLFAALDDNSLVSVAGYLWMVSRRGDGAVELSRTGEPRLPDVTIEEHPDANNAASTYQATVRATALCELAARRDDFATAEAAVAWATGFEFATRQVGSLTWYALAPNAPQWHAVIGASVAEIVSYERGGSPSYAVKRRLKFGTQSVEFSITDLAYRETPKNIVSFEQASAIALTMPDYVMELMRVPADATQPAGSAA
;
A
#
# COMPACT_ATOMS: atom_id res chain seq x y z
N MET A 1 -22.26 22.75 -17.16
CA MET A 1 -21.49 21.68 -17.81
C MET A 1 -20.07 22.18 -17.96
N THR A 2 -19.12 21.61 -17.23
CA THR A 2 -17.69 21.83 -17.47
C THR A 2 -17.35 21.14 -18.79
N PRO A 3 -16.68 21.80 -19.75
CA PRO A 3 -16.22 21.11 -20.95
C PRO A 3 -15.31 19.93 -20.56
N ALA A 4 -15.43 18.81 -21.27
CA ALA A 4 -14.51 17.69 -21.11
C ALA A 4 -13.08 18.17 -21.37
N SER A 5 -12.13 17.75 -20.53
CA SER A 5 -10.72 18.08 -20.72
C SER A 5 -10.22 17.69 -22.12
N PRO A 6 -9.32 18.48 -22.71
CA PRO A 6 -8.66 18.10 -23.95
C PRO A 6 -7.82 16.83 -23.74
N LEU A 7 -7.54 16.09 -24.82
CA LEU A 7 -6.52 15.03 -24.82
C LEU A 7 -5.18 15.63 -24.39
N PHE A 8 -4.58 15.15 -23.30
CA PHE A 8 -3.33 15.69 -22.79
C PHE A 8 -2.13 15.26 -23.64
N ALA A 9 -2.26 14.17 -24.40
CA ALA A 9 -1.33 13.79 -25.45
C ALA A 9 -1.05 14.89 -26.50
N ALA A 10 -1.97 15.83 -26.68
CA ALA A 10 -1.81 16.98 -27.57
C ALA A 10 -1.06 18.17 -26.94
N LEU A 11 -0.77 18.11 -25.63
CA LEU A 11 -0.10 19.18 -24.89
C LEU A 11 1.43 18.98 -24.88
N ASP A 12 2.16 20.09 -24.73
CA ASP A 12 3.61 20.05 -24.57
C ASP A 12 4.00 19.44 -23.22
N ASP A 13 5.16 18.80 -23.16
CA ASP A 13 5.71 18.27 -21.92
C ASP A 13 5.95 19.40 -20.89
N ASN A 14 5.67 19.11 -19.62
CA ASN A 14 5.67 20.06 -18.49
C ASN A 14 4.63 21.19 -18.58
N SER A 15 3.62 21.06 -19.47
CA SER A 15 2.48 21.99 -19.50
C SER A 15 1.64 21.90 -18.23
N LEU A 16 1.01 23.02 -17.86
CA LEU A 16 0.07 23.08 -16.75
C LEU A 16 -1.38 23.02 -17.26
N VAL A 17 -2.19 22.15 -16.68
CA VAL A 17 -3.61 21.99 -17.03
C VAL A 17 -4.49 21.95 -15.78
N SER A 18 -5.68 22.53 -15.87
CA SER A 18 -6.68 22.49 -14.81
C SER A 18 -7.72 21.42 -15.10
N VAL A 19 -7.81 20.41 -14.26
CA VAL A 19 -8.77 19.30 -14.38
C VAL A 19 -9.50 19.13 -13.05
N ALA A 20 -10.84 19.15 -13.10
CA ALA A 20 -11.71 18.99 -11.93
C ALA A 20 -11.37 19.93 -10.74
N GLY A 21 -10.88 21.14 -11.03
CA GLY A 21 -10.52 22.14 -10.02
C GLY A 21 -9.11 22.00 -9.43
N TYR A 22 -8.31 21.06 -9.92
CA TYR A 22 -6.91 20.85 -9.52
C TYR A 22 -5.97 21.21 -10.66
N LEU A 23 -4.79 21.73 -10.31
CA LEU A 23 -3.73 22.05 -11.25
C LEU A 23 -2.77 20.85 -11.38
N TRP A 24 -2.49 20.48 -12.62
CA TRP A 24 -1.67 19.31 -12.96
C TRP A 24 -0.55 19.72 -13.89
N MET A 25 0.62 19.10 -13.72
CA MET A 25 1.73 19.14 -14.64
C MET A 25 1.71 17.89 -15.50
N VAL A 26 1.72 18.11 -16.81
CA VAL A 26 1.75 17.08 -17.85
C VAL A 26 3.17 16.56 -18.00
N SER A 27 3.35 15.25 -17.93
CA SER A 27 4.64 14.58 -18.14
C SER A 27 4.48 13.45 -19.14
N ARG A 28 5.27 13.44 -20.22
CA ARG A 28 5.22 12.37 -21.22
C ARG A 28 5.99 11.14 -20.76
N ARG A 29 5.41 9.96 -20.96
CA ARG A 29 6.06 8.67 -20.66
C ARG A 29 6.59 8.02 -21.93
N GLY A 30 7.63 7.20 -21.77
CA GLY A 30 8.30 6.52 -22.89
C GLY A 30 7.46 5.44 -23.58
N ASP A 31 6.36 5.02 -22.95
CA ASP A 31 5.37 4.07 -23.48
C ASP A 31 4.23 4.76 -24.26
N GLY A 32 4.30 6.08 -24.43
CA GLY A 32 3.28 6.88 -25.12
C GLY A 32 2.11 7.32 -24.22
N ALA A 33 2.08 6.91 -22.95
CA ALA A 33 1.14 7.44 -21.98
C ALA A 33 1.53 8.86 -21.54
N VAL A 34 0.55 9.59 -21.01
CA VAL A 34 0.76 10.91 -20.42
C VAL A 34 0.39 10.86 -18.95
N GLU A 35 1.34 11.22 -18.09
CA GLU A 35 1.13 11.32 -16.66
C GLU A 35 0.75 12.74 -16.28
N LEU A 36 -0.31 12.88 -15.50
CA LEU A 36 -0.67 14.11 -14.80
C LEU A 36 -0.18 13.99 -13.37
N SER A 37 0.89 14.72 -13.07
CA SER A 37 1.42 14.87 -11.72
C SER A 37 0.87 16.15 -11.10
N ARG A 38 0.33 16.05 -9.88
CA ARG A 38 -0.24 17.19 -9.17
C ARG A 38 0.79 18.31 -8.96
N THR A 39 0.35 19.56 -9.07
CA THR A 39 1.15 20.75 -8.75
C THR A 39 0.28 21.88 -8.21
N GLY A 40 0.84 22.81 -7.44
CA GLY A 40 0.09 23.93 -6.85
C GLY A 40 -0.88 23.54 -5.72
N GLU A 41 -1.84 24.43 -5.44
CA GLU A 41 -2.89 24.28 -4.41
C GLU A 41 -4.28 24.33 -5.05
N PRO A 42 -5.30 23.62 -4.54
CA PRO A 42 -5.28 22.72 -3.36
C PRO A 42 -4.61 21.38 -3.64
N ARG A 43 -3.81 20.88 -2.69
CA ARG A 43 -3.11 19.58 -2.84
C ARG A 43 -4.00 18.38 -2.52
N LEU A 44 -4.10 17.44 -3.47
CA LEU A 44 -4.56 16.07 -3.21
C LEU A 44 -3.41 15.22 -2.66
N PRO A 45 -3.59 14.38 -1.63
CA PRO A 45 -2.55 13.46 -1.13
C PRO A 45 -2.29 12.32 -2.13
N ASP A 46 -1.01 12.10 -2.44
CA ASP A 46 -0.38 11.19 -3.41
C ASP A 46 -1.25 10.58 -4.53
N VAL A 47 -1.94 11.43 -5.32
CA VAL A 47 -2.70 11.03 -6.53
C VAL A 47 -1.88 11.22 -7.82
N THR A 48 -1.95 10.25 -8.73
CA THR A 48 -1.52 10.38 -10.13
C THR A 48 -2.65 9.96 -11.07
N ILE A 49 -2.77 10.64 -12.21
CA ILE A 49 -3.67 10.26 -13.30
C ILE A 49 -2.83 9.98 -14.53
N GLU A 50 -3.07 8.87 -15.22
CA GLU A 50 -2.39 8.53 -16.48
C GLU A 50 -3.43 8.50 -17.60
N GLU A 51 -3.16 9.18 -18.70
CA GLU A 51 -3.87 9.04 -19.98
C GLU A 51 -3.14 7.99 -20.82
N HIS A 52 -3.86 6.95 -21.24
CA HIS A 52 -3.36 5.92 -22.13
C HIS A 52 -4.02 6.07 -23.51
N PRO A 53 -3.23 6.21 -24.59
CA PRO A 53 -3.78 6.19 -25.94
C PRO A 53 -4.34 4.80 -26.23
N ASP A 54 -5.53 4.72 -26.82
CA ASP A 54 -6.07 3.45 -27.28
C ASP A 54 -5.28 2.97 -28.52
N ALA A 55 -4.90 1.69 -28.52
CA ALA A 55 -4.10 1.09 -29.59
C ALA A 55 -4.82 1.03 -30.96
N ASN A 56 -6.15 1.20 -30.99
CA ASN A 56 -7.00 1.09 -32.18
C ASN A 56 -7.57 2.44 -32.64
N ASN A 57 -6.95 3.56 -32.28
CA ASN A 57 -7.47 4.92 -32.53
C ASN A 57 -8.85 5.18 -31.90
N ALA A 58 -9.24 4.44 -30.85
CA ALA A 58 -10.41 4.79 -30.05
C ALA A 58 -10.09 5.97 -29.10
N ALA A 59 -11.08 6.41 -28.31
CA ALA A 59 -10.86 7.45 -27.30
C ALA A 59 -9.86 6.96 -26.23
N SER A 60 -8.94 7.84 -25.80
CA SER A 60 -8.01 7.54 -24.70
C SER A 60 -8.76 7.10 -23.45
N THR A 61 -8.17 6.17 -22.70
CA THR A 61 -8.65 5.81 -21.35
C THR A 61 -7.77 6.46 -20.30
N TYR A 62 -8.34 6.64 -19.11
CA TYR A 62 -7.64 7.22 -17.98
C TYR A 62 -7.53 6.20 -16.85
N GLN A 63 -6.40 6.23 -16.17
CA GLN A 63 -6.10 5.46 -14.98
C GLN A 63 -5.88 6.44 -13.83
N ALA A 64 -6.41 6.12 -12.66
CA ALA A 64 -6.12 6.84 -11.42
C ALA A 64 -5.38 5.94 -10.44
N THR A 65 -4.37 6.50 -9.78
CA THR A 65 -3.68 5.85 -8.67
C THR A 65 -3.70 6.77 -7.45
N VAL A 66 -4.13 6.24 -6.31
CA VAL A 66 -4.09 6.90 -5.00
C VAL A 66 -3.14 6.14 -4.10
N ARG A 67 -2.09 6.80 -3.60
CA ARG A 67 -1.10 6.17 -2.70
C ARG A 67 -1.31 6.66 -1.27
N ALA A 68 -1.17 5.77 -0.31
CA ALA A 68 -1.21 6.16 1.09
C ALA A 68 0.09 6.89 1.46
N THR A 69 -0.04 8.05 2.10
CA THR A 69 1.09 8.87 2.53
C THR A 69 2.00 8.08 3.49
N ALA A 70 3.31 8.16 3.27
CA ALA A 70 4.35 7.39 3.98
C ALA A 70 4.26 5.85 3.84
N LEU A 71 3.30 5.33 3.07
CA LEU A 71 3.10 3.91 2.79
C LEU A 71 3.17 3.67 1.29
N CYS A 72 4.37 3.78 0.72
CA CYS A 72 4.55 3.72 -0.73
C CYS A 72 4.05 2.40 -1.35
N GLU A 73 3.90 1.33 -0.57
CA GLU A 73 3.41 0.03 -1.04
C GLU A 73 1.89 -0.05 -1.14
N LEU A 74 1.19 0.82 -0.42
CA LEU A 74 -0.26 0.83 -0.37
C LEU A 74 -0.77 1.83 -1.40
N ALA A 75 -1.13 1.32 -2.58
CA ALA A 75 -1.69 2.11 -3.67
C ALA A 75 -2.98 1.47 -4.20
N ALA A 76 -4.04 2.25 -4.23
CA ALA A 76 -5.26 1.90 -4.94
C ALA A 76 -5.14 2.35 -6.39
N ARG A 77 -5.47 1.46 -7.32
CA ARG A 77 -5.47 1.75 -8.75
C ARG A 77 -6.84 1.42 -9.33
N ARG A 78 -7.32 2.28 -10.21
CA ARG A 78 -8.50 2.01 -11.03
C ARG A 78 -8.24 2.49 -12.45
N ASP A 79 -8.56 1.61 -13.39
CA ASP A 79 -8.34 1.79 -14.82
C ASP A 79 -9.65 2.11 -15.54
N ASP A 80 -9.55 2.30 -16.86
CA ASP A 80 -10.68 2.37 -17.80
C ASP A 80 -11.69 3.50 -17.54
N PHE A 81 -11.23 4.61 -16.97
CA PHE A 81 -12.07 5.82 -16.93
C PHE A 81 -12.17 6.43 -18.33
N ALA A 82 -13.39 6.84 -18.71
CA ALA A 82 -13.63 7.50 -19.98
C ALA A 82 -13.16 8.97 -20.00
N THR A 83 -13.00 9.60 -18.83
CA THR A 83 -12.52 10.99 -18.72
C THR A 83 -11.59 11.18 -17.52
N ALA A 84 -10.73 12.19 -17.62
CA ALA A 84 -9.84 12.60 -16.54
C ALA A 84 -10.61 13.08 -15.31
N GLU A 85 -11.74 13.77 -15.48
CA GLU A 85 -12.57 14.24 -14.37
C GLU A 85 -13.19 13.08 -13.59
N ALA A 86 -13.58 12.00 -14.27
CA ALA A 86 -14.08 10.80 -13.59
C ALA A 86 -12.97 10.10 -12.79
N ALA A 87 -11.77 10.05 -13.35
CA ALA A 87 -10.58 9.51 -12.69
C ALA A 87 -10.22 10.34 -11.43
N VAL A 88 -10.21 11.68 -11.55
CA VAL A 88 -9.99 12.60 -10.42
C VAL A 88 -11.10 12.46 -9.39
N ALA A 89 -12.37 12.45 -9.79
CA ALA A 89 -13.50 12.31 -8.87
C ALA A 89 -13.40 11.02 -8.04
N TRP A 90 -13.08 9.89 -8.67
CA TRP A 90 -12.82 8.65 -7.95
C TRP A 90 -11.64 8.77 -6.99
N ALA A 91 -10.52 9.34 -7.44
CA ALA A 91 -9.33 9.48 -6.62
C ALA A 91 -9.57 10.37 -5.38
N THR A 92 -10.32 11.45 -5.54
CA THR A 92 -10.67 12.37 -4.43
C THR A 92 -11.65 11.79 -3.43
N GLY A 93 -12.51 10.85 -3.86
CA GLY A 93 -13.46 10.16 -3.00
C GLY A 93 -12.94 8.84 -2.43
N PHE A 94 -11.72 8.42 -2.78
CA PHE A 94 -11.15 7.17 -2.30
C PHE A 94 -10.64 7.32 -0.87
N GLU A 95 -11.04 6.39 -0.01
CA GLU A 95 -10.56 6.30 1.37
C GLU A 95 -9.96 4.92 1.62
N PHE A 96 -8.77 4.88 2.22
CA PHE A 96 -8.19 3.64 2.71
C PHE A 96 -8.98 3.15 3.93
N ALA A 97 -9.18 1.84 4.01
CA ALA A 97 -9.72 1.22 5.21
C ALA A 97 -8.73 1.40 6.36
N THR A 98 -9.23 1.81 7.53
CA THR A 98 -8.41 2.01 8.74
C THR A 98 -8.81 1.04 9.83
N ARG A 99 -7.84 0.55 10.59
CA ARG A 99 -8.07 -0.29 11.79
C ARG A 99 -7.13 0.14 12.91
N GLN A 100 -7.69 0.49 14.06
CA GLN A 100 -6.91 0.84 15.24
C GLN A 100 -6.64 -0.39 16.11
N VAL A 101 -5.38 -0.65 16.45
CA VAL A 101 -4.98 -1.74 17.35
C VAL A 101 -3.88 -1.24 18.29
N GLY A 102 -4.22 -1.09 19.58
CA GLY A 102 -3.33 -0.45 20.54
C GLY A 102 -2.96 0.97 20.08
N SER A 103 -1.65 1.26 20.02
CA SER A 103 -1.11 2.54 19.55
C SER A 103 -0.95 2.63 18.03
N LEU A 104 -1.22 1.55 17.28
CA LEU A 104 -1.01 1.50 15.82
C LEU A 104 -2.30 1.74 15.06
N THR A 105 -2.21 2.58 14.04
CA THR A 105 -3.25 2.73 13.00
C THR A 105 -2.80 1.95 11.76
N TRP A 106 -3.59 0.96 11.39
CA TRP A 106 -3.38 0.13 10.21
C TRP A 106 -4.23 0.60 9.04
N TYR A 107 -3.70 0.48 7.83
CA TYR A 107 -4.31 0.91 6.58
C TYR A 107 -4.37 -0.24 5.58
N ALA A 108 -5.45 -0.32 4.81
CA ALA A 108 -5.62 -1.29 3.73
C ALA A 108 -6.48 -0.74 2.59
N LEU A 109 -6.51 -1.45 1.45
CA LEU A 109 -7.32 -1.06 0.29
C LEU A 109 -8.83 -1.22 0.53
N ALA A 110 -9.22 -2.13 1.43
CA ALA A 110 -10.61 -2.41 1.77
C ALA A 110 -10.69 -3.01 3.19
N PRO A 111 -11.86 -2.93 3.86
CA PRO A 111 -12.02 -3.45 5.23
C PRO A 111 -11.76 -4.97 5.38
N ASN A 112 -11.93 -5.73 4.30
CA ASN A 112 -11.70 -7.18 4.25
C ASN A 112 -10.41 -7.55 3.52
N ALA A 113 -9.52 -6.58 3.26
CA ALA A 113 -8.27 -6.84 2.56
C ALA A 113 -7.38 -7.81 3.34
N PRO A 114 -6.67 -8.72 2.66
CA PRO A 114 -5.78 -9.67 3.31
C PRO A 114 -4.47 -9.03 3.77
N GLN A 115 -4.17 -7.80 3.32
CA GLN A 115 -2.93 -7.09 3.60
C GLN A 115 -3.23 -5.75 4.28
N TRP A 116 -2.53 -5.50 5.37
CA TRP A 116 -2.63 -4.28 6.16
C TRP A 116 -1.25 -3.72 6.43
N HIS A 117 -1.12 -2.40 6.40
CA HIS A 117 0.14 -1.70 6.59
C HIS A 117 0.06 -0.67 7.72
N ALA A 118 1.14 -0.49 8.47
CA ALA A 118 1.24 0.57 9.47
C ALA A 118 2.63 1.21 9.44
N VAL A 119 2.70 2.52 9.65
CA VAL A 119 3.97 3.23 9.86
C VAL A 119 4.35 3.10 11.34
N ILE A 120 5.54 2.61 11.63
CA ILE A 120 6.07 2.49 12.99
C ILE A 120 7.47 3.11 13.04
N GLY A 121 7.55 4.35 13.54
CA GLY A 121 8.78 5.14 13.48
C GLY A 121 9.19 5.38 12.02
N ALA A 122 10.45 5.04 11.68
CA ALA A 122 10.96 5.12 10.31
C ALA A 122 10.68 3.86 9.46
N SER A 123 10.05 2.84 10.04
CA SER A 123 9.77 1.55 9.38
C SER A 123 8.31 1.42 8.97
N VAL A 124 8.05 0.53 8.01
CA VAL A 124 6.69 0.11 7.63
C VAL A 124 6.51 -1.34 8.06
N ALA A 125 5.40 -1.63 8.73
CA ALA A 125 4.96 -2.98 9.04
C ALA A 125 3.89 -3.43 8.04
N GLU A 126 3.88 -4.72 7.72
CA GLU A 126 2.87 -5.41 6.92
C GLU A 126 2.33 -6.60 7.71
N ILE A 127 1.01 -6.76 7.75
CA ILE A 127 0.36 -8.00 8.18
C ILE A 127 -0.34 -8.60 6.96
N VAL A 128 -0.05 -9.86 6.69
CA VAL A 128 -0.71 -10.65 5.64
C VAL A 128 -1.52 -11.76 6.29
N SER A 129 -2.83 -11.73 6.13
CA SER A 129 -3.70 -12.85 6.51
C SER A 129 -3.81 -13.85 5.38
N TYR A 130 -3.71 -15.14 5.70
CA TYR A 130 -3.94 -16.24 4.78
C TYR A 130 -4.64 -17.39 5.50
N GLU A 131 -5.36 -18.23 4.76
CA GLU A 131 -5.92 -19.47 5.28
C GLU A 131 -4.95 -20.63 5.05
N ARG A 132 -4.59 -21.34 6.12
CA ARG A 132 -3.77 -22.55 6.05
C ARG A 132 -4.43 -23.64 6.87
N GLY A 133 -4.88 -24.73 6.27
CA GLY A 133 -5.53 -25.83 7.01
C GLY A 133 -6.84 -25.46 7.71
N GLY A 134 -7.62 -24.51 7.17
CA GLY A 134 -8.96 -24.16 7.67
C GLY A 134 -8.99 -23.25 8.90
N SER A 135 -7.84 -22.69 9.31
CA SER A 135 -7.80 -21.64 10.34
C SER A 135 -7.02 -20.43 9.85
N PRO A 136 -7.42 -19.20 10.24
CA PRO A 136 -6.69 -17.99 9.88
C PRO A 136 -5.26 -18.06 10.38
N SER A 137 -4.35 -17.49 9.61
CA SER A 137 -2.93 -17.39 9.92
C SER A 137 -2.41 -16.07 9.41
N TYR A 138 -1.41 -15.55 10.10
CA TYR A 138 -0.86 -14.25 9.81
C TYR A 138 0.65 -14.34 9.65
N ALA A 139 1.17 -13.67 8.63
CA ALA A 139 2.57 -13.33 8.51
C ALA A 139 2.73 -11.86 8.85
N VAL A 140 3.82 -11.55 9.54
CA VAL A 140 4.16 -10.18 9.91
C VAL A 140 5.50 -9.84 9.29
N LYS A 141 5.60 -8.70 8.64
CA LYS A 141 6.86 -8.14 8.16
C LYS A 141 7.07 -6.75 8.73
N ARG A 142 8.34 -6.37 8.87
CA ARG A 142 8.74 -5.02 9.22
C ARG A 142 9.97 -4.62 8.42
N ARG A 143 9.83 -3.55 7.65
CA ARG A 143 10.87 -3.10 6.72
C ARG A 143 11.28 -1.66 7.00
N LEU A 144 12.58 -1.42 7.05
CA LEU A 144 13.20 -0.11 7.11
C LEU A 144 13.95 0.14 5.80
N LYS A 145 13.72 1.29 5.16
CA LYS A 145 14.49 1.75 3.99
C LYS A 145 15.39 2.90 4.40
N PHE A 146 16.66 2.85 4.01
CA PHE A 146 17.64 3.91 4.26
C PHE A 146 18.57 4.07 3.05
N GLY A 147 18.42 5.18 2.34
CA GLY A 147 19.08 5.40 1.05
C GLY A 147 18.69 4.33 0.04
N THR A 148 19.68 3.65 -0.52
CA THR A 148 19.51 2.55 -1.49
C THR A 148 19.39 1.17 -0.84
N GLN A 149 19.41 1.09 0.49
CA GLN A 149 19.36 -0.17 1.24
C GLN A 149 18.00 -0.35 1.92
N SER A 150 17.65 -1.62 2.13
CA SER A 150 16.49 -2.00 2.94
C SER A 150 16.83 -3.17 3.85
N VAL A 151 16.36 -3.10 5.10
CA VAL A 151 16.38 -4.20 6.06
C VAL A 151 14.95 -4.64 6.29
N GLU A 152 14.71 -5.95 6.23
CA GLU A 152 13.39 -6.55 6.46
C GLU A 152 13.51 -7.68 7.49
N PHE A 153 12.60 -7.67 8.45
CA PHE A 153 12.31 -8.79 9.32
C PHE A 153 10.97 -9.41 8.91
N SER A 154 10.91 -10.75 8.89
CA SER A 154 9.68 -11.48 8.61
C SER A 154 9.50 -12.61 9.61
N ILE A 155 8.31 -12.70 10.18
CA ILE A 155 7.88 -13.80 11.05
C ILE A 155 6.65 -14.42 10.40
N THR A 156 6.75 -15.69 10.07
CA THR A 156 5.68 -16.47 9.45
C THR A 156 5.54 -17.79 10.19
N ASP A 157 4.31 -18.17 10.50
CA ASP A 157 4.04 -19.48 11.07
C ASP A 157 4.13 -20.57 9.98
N LEU A 158 5.10 -21.48 10.15
CA LEU A 158 5.32 -22.60 9.25
C LEU A 158 4.47 -23.83 9.60
N ALA A 159 3.84 -23.87 10.78
CA ALA A 159 2.97 -24.95 11.23
C ALA A 159 1.77 -25.11 10.26
N TYR A 160 1.71 -26.26 9.57
CA TYR A 160 0.69 -26.49 8.53
C TYR A 160 -0.62 -27.04 9.10
N ARG A 161 -0.54 -28.20 9.76
CA ARG A 161 -1.66 -28.87 10.46
C ARG A 161 -1.42 -28.96 11.97
N GLU A 162 -0.26 -28.52 12.42
CA GLU A 162 0.12 -28.60 13.83
C GLU A 162 -0.60 -27.50 14.61
N THR A 163 -1.18 -27.92 15.74
CA THR A 163 -1.76 -27.02 16.74
C THR A 163 -0.88 -27.04 17.99
N PRO A 164 -0.67 -25.89 18.64
CA PRO A 164 -1.23 -24.58 18.32
C PRO A 164 -0.44 -23.82 17.25
N LYS A 165 -1.15 -23.03 16.44
CA LYS A 165 -0.53 -21.99 15.60
C LYS A 165 -0.05 -20.83 16.47
N ASN A 166 1.03 -20.19 16.05
CA ASN A 166 1.71 -19.15 16.83
C ASN A 166 1.13 -17.75 16.60
N ILE A 167 0.56 -17.45 15.43
CA ILE A 167 -0.03 -16.13 15.13
C ILE A 167 -1.46 -16.31 14.59
N VAL A 168 -2.45 -16.19 15.48
CA VAL A 168 -3.84 -16.58 15.21
C VAL A 168 -4.82 -15.41 15.14
N SER A 169 -4.37 -14.20 15.47
CA SER A 169 -5.18 -12.99 15.38
C SER A 169 -4.40 -11.81 14.83
N PHE A 170 -5.14 -10.85 14.29
CA PHE A 170 -4.57 -9.59 13.83
C PHE A 170 -3.98 -8.78 14.99
N GLU A 171 -4.61 -8.82 16.17
CA GLU A 171 -4.15 -8.13 17.37
C GLU A 171 -2.78 -8.67 17.82
N GLN A 172 -2.61 -10.00 17.78
CA GLN A 172 -1.34 -10.63 18.08
C GLN A 172 -0.27 -10.28 17.04
N ALA A 173 -0.62 -10.34 15.76
CA ALA A 173 0.24 -9.93 14.66
C ALA A 173 0.68 -8.45 14.79
N SER A 174 -0.23 -7.57 15.21
CA SER A 174 0.05 -6.14 15.45
C SER A 174 0.97 -5.93 16.65
N ALA A 175 0.80 -6.69 17.73
CA ALA A 175 1.70 -6.63 18.88
C ALA A 175 3.12 -7.09 18.52
N ILE A 176 3.23 -8.18 17.75
CA ILE A 176 4.50 -8.66 17.19
C ILE A 176 5.12 -7.59 16.30
N ALA A 177 4.34 -6.97 15.40
CA ALA A 177 4.81 -5.93 14.51
C ALA A 177 5.47 -4.79 15.30
N LEU A 178 4.91 -4.38 16.44
CA LEU A 178 5.42 -3.29 17.28
C LEU A 178 6.78 -3.61 17.93
N THR A 179 7.03 -4.86 18.31
CA THR A 179 8.24 -5.29 19.03
C THR A 179 9.23 -6.10 18.19
N MET A 180 8.91 -6.33 16.90
CA MET A 180 9.65 -7.25 16.03
C MET A 180 11.17 -7.06 16.00
N PRO A 181 11.74 -5.85 15.88
CA PRO A 181 13.19 -5.69 15.83
C PRO A 181 13.87 -6.23 17.09
N ASP A 182 13.36 -5.88 18.27
CA ASP A 182 13.93 -6.34 19.54
C ASP A 182 13.76 -7.85 19.70
N TYR A 183 12.57 -8.36 19.37
CA TYR A 183 12.27 -9.79 19.43
C TYR A 183 13.17 -10.64 18.52
N VAL A 184 13.36 -10.23 17.26
CA VAL A 184 14.21 -10.97 16.31
C VAL A 184 15.68 -10.90 16.73
N MET A 185 16.14 -9.76 17.22
CA MET A 185 17.51 -9.63 17.74
C MET A 185 17.75 -10.52 18.95
N GLU A 186 16.79 -10.62 19.87
CA GLU A 186 16.84 -11.57 20.99
C GLU A 186 16.90 -13.03 20.51
N LEU A 187 16.04 -13.42 19.55
CA LEU A 187 16.08 -14.77 18.98
C LEU A 187 17.41 -15.10 18.31
N MET A 188 18.03 -14.16 17.59
CA MET A 188 19.32 -14.37 16.94
C MET A 188 20.49 -14.49 17.93
N ARG A 189 20.33 -14.03 19.17
CA ARG A 189 21.35 -14.17 20.23
C ARG A 189 21.35 -15.57 20.86
N VAL A 190 20.26 -16.31 20.74
CA VAL A 190 20.10 -17.65 21.30
C VAL A 190 20.31 -18.69 20.19
N PRO A 191 21.16 -19.72 20.38
CA PRO A 191 21.29 -20.80 19.41
C PRO A 191 19.93 -21.48 19.17
N ALA A 192 19.58 -21.73 17.91
CA ALA A 192 18.28 -22.27 17.50
C ALA A 192 17.89 -23.61 18.16
N ASP A 193 18.87 -24.35 18.70
CA ASP A 193 18.69 -25.64 19.39
C ASP A 193 18.54 -25.53 20.91
N ALA A 194 18.46 -24.32 21.48
CA ALA A 194 18.08 -24.14 22.88
C ALA A 194 16.59 -24.46 23.04
N THR A 195 16.31 -25.73 23.28
CA THR A 195 14.99 -26.31 23.58
C THR A 195 14.21 -25.36 24.49
N GLN A 196 12.97 -25.02 24.12
CA GLN A 196 12.03 -24.38 25.06
C GLN A 196 12.07 -25.17 26.38
N PRO A 197 12.28 -24.53 27.54
CA PRO A 197 12.19 -25.25 28.79
C PRO A 197 10.78 -25.83 28.87
N ALA A 198 10.71 -27.17 28.95
CA ALA A 198 9.48 -27.87 29.21
C ALA A 198 8.82 -27.21 30.41
N GLY A 199 7.56 -26.78 30.25
CA GLY A 199 6.78 -26.19 31.31
C GLY A 199 6.91 -27.03 32.57
N SER A 200 7.31 -26.40 33.67
CA SER A 200 7.29 -27.03 34.99
C SER A 200 5.84 -27.42 35.26
N ALA A 201 5.55 -28.70 35.19
CA ALA A 201 4.37 -29.25 35.84
C ALA A 201 4.48 -28.97 37.34
N ALA A 202 3.47 -28.29 37.88
CA ALA A 202 3.13 -28.27 39.29
C ALA A 202 1.59 -28.20 39.38
#